data_AF-A0A7X8VNK6-F1
#
_entry.id   AF-A0A7X8VNK6-F1
#
_cell.length_a   1.000
_cell.length_b   1.000
_cell.length_c   1.000
_cell.angle_alpha   90.00
_cell.angle_beta   90.00
_cell.angle_gamma   90.00
#
_symmetry.space_group_name_H-M   'P 1'
#
loop_
_entity.id
_entity.type
_entity.pdbx_description
1 polymer ?
#
loop_
_entity_poly.entity_id
_entity_poly.type
_entity_poly.pdbx_seq_one_letter_code
_entity_poly.pdbx_strand_id
1 'polypeptide(L)'
;LMRINEIGSDYLITLDSNEEGDFMLVQAELKHESFSDQFPKLELLRKRIAAAMRDEVQVTPKVQLVNPGTLPKNEGKAVRVKDLRKN
;
A
#
# COMPACT_ATOMS: atom_id res chain seq x y z
N LEU A 1 -4.30 -4.69 6.71
CA LEU A 1 -4.85 -3.81 5.63
C LEU A 1 -6.37 -3.88 5.44
N MET A 2 -6.96 -5.06 5.17
CA MET A 2 -8.38 -5.21 4.74
C MET A 2 -9.46 -4.81 5.78
N ARG A 3 -9.06 -4.42 6.99
CA ARG A 3 -9.97 -3.89 8.03
C ARG A 3 -10.27 -2.40 7.83
N ILE A 4 -9.61 -1.75 6.87
CA ILE A 4 -9.73 -0.32 6.57
C ILE A 4 -10.77 -0.16 5.46
N ASN A 5 -11.93 0.39 5.81
CA ASN A 5 -13.09 0.47 4.92
C ASN A 5 -12.85 1.30 3.65
N GLU A 6 -11.94 2.26 3.71
CA GLU A 6 -11.63 3.21 2.64
C GLU A 6 -10.75 2.59 1.54
N ILE A 7 -10.15 1.42 1.82
CA ILE A 7 -9.22 0.73 0.92
C ILE A 7 -9.95 -0.39 0.18
N GLY A 8 -9.66 -0.50 -1.11
CA GLY A 8 -10.16 -1.55 -1.98
C GLY A 8 -9.52 -2.90 -1.69
N SER A 9 -9.92 -3.89 -2.48
CA SER A 9 -9.45 -5.28 -2.33
C SER A 9 -7.99 -5.46 -2.77
N ASP A 10 -7.49 -4.57 -3.61
CA ASP A 10 -6.20 -4.70 -4.28
C ASP A 10 -5.13 -3.83 -3.62
N TYR A 11 -3.99 -4.48 -3.38
CA TYR A 11 -2.78 -3.86 -2.84
C TYR A 11 -1.55 -4.59 -3.37
N LEU A 12 -0.43 -3.89 -3.40
CA LEU A 12 0.87 -4.43 -3.79
C LEU A 12 1.92 -3.97 -2.78
N ILE A 13 2.63 -4.94 -2.21
CA ILE A 13 3.78 -4.71 -1.36
C ILE A 13 5.03 -4.85 -2.23
N THR A 14 5.83 -3.81 -2.34
CA THR A 14 7.12 -3.84 -3.03
C THR A 14 8.22 -3.77 -1.99
N LEU A 15 9.08 -4.78 -1.96
CA LEU A 15 10.33 -4.78 -1.21
C LEU A 15 11.43 -4.35 -2.15
N ASP A 16 12.21 -3.36 -1.78
CA ASP A 16 13.27 -2.81 -2.61
C ASP A 16 14.40 -2.29 -1.72
N SER A 17 15.57 -2.06 -2.30
CA SER A 17 16.76 -1.61 -1.57
C SER A 17 17.34 -0.38 -2.27
N ASN A 18 17.65 0.67 -1.50
CA ASN A 18 18.37 1.84 -1.99
C ASN A 18 19.65 2.07 -1.16
N GLU A 19 20.32 3.21 -1.36
CA GLU A 19 21.54 3.57 -0.61
C GLU A 19 21.33 3.66 0.91
N GLU A 20 20.08 3.85 1.36
CA GLU A 20 19.71 3.92 2.78
C GLU A 20 19.37 2.55 3.37
N GLY A 21 19.31 1.50 2.54
CA GLY A 21 18.99 0.12 2.91
C GLY A 21 17.67 -0.37 2.34
N ASP A 22 17.15 -1.44 2.95
CA ASP A 22 15.89 -2.07 2.55
C ASP A 22 14.69 -1.22 2.98
N PHE A 23 13.72 -1.08 2.08
CA PHE A 23 12.45 -0.43 2.38
C PHE A 23 11.27 -1.24 1.84
N MET A 24 10.14 -1.08 2.52
CA MET A 24 8.86 -1.66 2.14
C MET A 24 7.93 -0.55 1.64
N LEU A 25 7.49 -0.63 0.40
CA LEU A 25 6.46 0.22 -0.20
C LEU A 25 5.15 -0.55 -0.27
N VAL A 26 4.08 0.01 0.28
CA VAL A 26 2.73 -0.56 0.24
C VAL A 26 1.85 0.35 -0.60
N GLN A 27 1.50 -0.11 -1.79
CA GLN A 27 0.54 0.54 -2.67
C GLN A 27 -0.84 -0.05 -2.42
N ALA A 28 -1.82 0.77 -2.07
CA ALA A 28 -3.17 0.33 -1.77
C ALA A 28 -4.18 1.12 -2.59
N GLU A 29 -5.08 0.43 -3.28
CA GLU A 29 -6.14 1.09 -4.04
C GLU A 29 -7.19 1.67 -3.10
N LEU A 30 -7.66 2.88 -3.39
CA LEU A 30 -8.84 3.44 -2.75
C LEU A 30 -10.12 2.82 -3.32
N LYS A 31 -11.16 2.70 -2.50
CA LYS A 31 -12.51 2.46 -3.03
C LYS A 31 -12.97 3.67 -3.84
N HIS A 32 -13.77 3.43 -4.87
CA HIS A 32 -14.32 4.51 -5.72
C HIS A 32 -15.08 5.57 -4.89
N GLU A 33 -15.84 5.11 -3.90
CA GLU A 33 -16.59 5.97 -2.96
C GLU A 33 -15.71 6.73 -1.96
N SER A 34 -14.48 6.24 -1.73
CA SER A 34 -13.51 6.84 -0.80
C SER A 34 -12.51 7.74 -1.49
N PHE A 35 -12.60 7.87 -2.81
CA PHE A 35 -11.82 8.83 -3.56
C PHE A 35 -12.23 10.25 -3.13
N SER A 36 -11.29 11.00 -2.58
CA SER A 36 -11.51 12.36 -2.10
C SER A 36 -10.35 13.25 -2.50
N ASP A 37 -10.65 14.40 -3.09
CA ASP A 37 -9.64 15.42 -3.41
C ASP A 37 -9.12 16.16 -2.16
N GLN A 38 -9.60 15.80 -0.97
CA GLN A 38 -9.18 16.41 0.29
C GLN A 38 -7.89 15.78 0.79
N PHE A 39 -6.76 16.40 0.42
CA PHE A 39 -5.41 15.99 0.83
C PHE A 39 -5.27 15.67 2.34
N PRO A 40 -5.81 16.45 3.30
CA PRO A 40 -5.66 16.14 4.72
C PRO A 40 -6.28 14.80 5.14
N LYS A 41 -7.39 14.40 4.51
CA LYS A 41 -8.04 13.11 4.80
C LYS A 41 -7.23 11.94 4.27
N LEU A 42 -6.65 12.08 3.08
CA LEU A 42 -5.77 11.08 2.48
C LEU A 42 -4.51 10.87 3.33
N GLU A 43 -3.92 11.96 3.84
CA GLU A 43 -2.75 11.85 4.73
C GLU A 43 -3.07 11.16 6.06
N LEU A 44 -4.24 11.44 6.65
CA LEU A 44 -4.68 10.73 7.85
C LEU A 44 -4.86 9.24 7.59
N LEU A 45 -5.47 8.88 6.46
CA LEU A 45 -5.65 7.50 6.04
C LEU A 45 -4.32 6.79 5.81
N ARG A 46 -3.37 7.44 5.12
CA ARG A 46 -2.02 6.94 4.89
C ARG A 46 -1.30 6.62 6.20
N LYS A 47 -1.35 7.54 7.17
CA LYS A 47 -0.79 7.33 8.52
C LYS A 47 -1.46 6.18 9.26
N ARG A 48 -2.79 6.06 9.16
CA ARG A 48 -3.55 4.96 9.79
C ARG A 48 -3.16 3.60 9.22
N ILE A 49 -2.99 3.50 7.90
CA ILE A 49 -2.53 2.27 7.23
C ILE A 49 -1.10 1.93 7.66
N ALA A 50 -0.20 2.92 7.66
CA ALA A 50 1.19 2.71 8.05
C ALA A 50 1.30 2.23 9.51
N ALA A 51 0.54 2.84 10.42
CA ALA A 51 0.50 2.42 11.83
C ALA A 51 -0.03 0.99 11.98
N ALA A 52 -1.17 0.67 11.34
CA ALA A 52 -1.75 -0.67 11.39
C ALA A 52 -0.81 -1.75 10.83
N MET A 53 -0.12 -1.46 9.72
CA MET A 53 0.88 -2.38 9.15
C MET A 53 2.09 -2.53 10.07
N ARG A 54 2.59 -1.42 10.63
CA ARG A 54 3.72 -1.46 11.57
C ARG A 54 3.40 -2.31 12.79
N ASP A 55 2.20 -2.18 13.35
CA ASP A 55 1.82 -2.95 14.52
C ASP A 55 1.72 -4.46 14.20
N GLU A 56 1.39 -4.81 12.95
CA GLU A 56 1.27 -6.20 12.47
C GLU A 56 2.62 -6.82 12.06
N VAL A 57 3.46 -6.09 11.33
CA VAL A 57 4.72 -6.61 10.73
C VAL A 57 5.99 -6.07 11.38
N GLN A 58 5.88 -5.21 12.40
CA GLN A 58 6.98 -4.59 13.16
C GLN A 58 7.94 -3.72 12.33
N VAL A 59 7.56 -3.38 11.09
CA VAL A 59 8.32 -2.51 10.18
C VAL A 59 7.42 -1.35 9.76
N THR A 60 7.96 -0.14 9.65
CA THR A 60 7.18 1.02 9.18
C THR A 60 7.25 1.09 7.65
N PRO A 61 6.18 0.75 6.91
CA PRO A 61 6.20 0.84 5.45
C PRO A 61 5.99 2.28 4.98
N LYS A 62 6.53 2.59 3.80
CA LYS A 62 6.08 3.73 3.00
C LYS A 62 4.73 3.34 2.37
N VAL A 63 3.67 4.10 2.66
CA VAL A 63 2.32 3.81 2.11
C VAL A 63 2.01 4.80 0.99
N GLN A 64 1.52 4.28 -0.14
CA GLN A 64 1.03 5.07 -1.27
C GLN A 64 -0.41 4.68 -1.58
N LEU A 65 -1.29 5.67 -1.54
CA LEU A 65 -2.68 5.51 -1.97
C LEU A 65 -2.74 5.71 -3.48
N VAL A 66 -3.35 4.77 -4.19
CA VAL A 66 -3.48 4.81 -5.65
C VAL A 66 -4.95 4.72 -6.05
N ASN A 67 -5.25 5.15 -7.28
CA ASN A 67 -6.61 5.13 -7.80
C ASN A 67 -7.09 3.68 -8.01
N PRO A 68 -8.40 3.42 -7.89
CA PRO A 68 -8.96 2.10 -8.17
C PRO A 68 -8.64 1.65 -9.60
N GLY A 69 -8.21 0.40 -9.74
CA GLY A 69 -7.87 -0.21 -11.04
C GLY A 69 -6.50 0.17 -11.61
N THR A 70 -5.62 0.81 -10.84
CA THR A 70 -4.26 1.16 -11.29
C THR A 70 -3.23 0.08 -11.02
N LEU A 71 -3.47 -0.79 -10.02
CA LEU A 71 -2.56 -1.90 -9.74
C LEU A 71 -2.72 -3.01 -10.79
N PRO A 72 -1.62 -3.69 -11.16
CA PRO A 72 -1.65 -4.74 -12.17
C PRO A 72 -2.53 -5.90 -11.72
N LYS A 73 -3.59 -6.16 -12.48
CA LYS A 73 -4.47 -7.31 -12.30
C LYS A 73 -3.93 -8.45 -13.16
N ASN A 74 -3.15 -9.35 -12.58
CA ASN A 74 -2.71 -10.54 -13.29
C ASN A 74 -3.92 -11.46 -13.51
N GLU A 75 -4.13 -11.95 -14.74
CA GLU A 75 -5.25 -12.83 -15.13
C GLU A 75 -5.27 -14.19 -14.39
N GLY A 76 -4.24 -14.49 -13.58
CA GLY A 76 -4.15 -15.69 -12.74
C GLY A 76 -4.14 -15.37 -11.24
N LYS A 77 -3.12 -15.86 -10.53
CA LYS A 77 -2.96 -15.63 -9.08
C LYS A 77 -2.63 -14.15 -8.81
N ALA A 78 -3.36 -13.53 -7.89
CA ALA A 78 -3.06 -12.16 -7.46
C ALA A 78 -1.65 -12.10 -6.84
N VAL A 79 -0.78 -11.26 -7.41
CA VAL A 79 0.55 -10.98 -6.86
C VAL A 79 0.40 -9.83 -5.88
N ARG A 80 0.60 -10.11 -4.60
CA ARG A 80 0.49 -9.12 -3.51
C ARG A 80 1.84 -8.64 -3.01
N VAL A 81 2.92 -9.34 -3.38
CA VAL A 81 4.29 -8.99 -2.98
C VAL A 81 5.20 -9.06 -4.21
N LYS A 82 6.00 -8.02 -4.42
CA LYS A 82 7.04 -7.92 -5.43
C LYS A 82 8.36 -7.66 -4.71
N ASP A 83 9.30 -8.58 -4.83
CA ASP A 83 10.65 -8.39 -4.28
C ASP A 83 11.58 -7.92 -5.41
N LEU A 84 12.12 -6.73 -5.25
CA LEU A 84 13.04 -6.05 -6.17
C LEU A 84 14.45 -5.89 -5.58
N ARG A 85 14.66 -6.37 -4.35
CA ARG A 85 15.96 -6.26 -3.69
C ARG A 85 17.01 -7.01 -4.50
N LYS A 86 18.16 -6.37 -4.67
CA LYS A 86 19.31 -6.98 -5.36
C LYS A 86 20.14 -7.72 -4.32
N ASN A 87 19.88 -9.02 -4.20
CA ASN A 87 20.75 -9.93 -3.45
C ASN A 87 21.94 -10.38 -4.28
#